data_AF-A0A6C0IFX4-F1
#
_entry.id   AF-A0A6C0IFX4-F1
#
_cell.length_a   1.000
_cell.length_b   1.000
_cell.length_c   1.000
_cell.angle_alpha   90.00
_cell.angle_beta   90.00
_cell.angle_gamma   90.00
#
_symmetry.space_group_name_H-M   'P 1'
#
loop_
_entity.id
_entity.type
_entity.pdbx_description
1 polymer ?
#
loop_
_entity_poly.entity_id
_entity_poly.type
_entity_poly.pdbx_seq_one_letter_code
_entity_poly.pdbx_strand_id
1 'polypeptide(L)'
;MEKRDLYNIGLIFVIGFFAYLIFRRMNYQEGFNISSISSSPSVSSTDGSGNITPPASSSNGIAGNSTNYLSQIKSQTVKYGDTFNIANYRTQYENIILSMDDLINNLMLQTVLTVDQTNPQKSLLEIGQLNNAKAGLNNVMKFIDGK
;
A
#
# COMPACT_ATOMS: atom_id res chain seq x y z
N MET A 1 -42.60 -28.89 2.84
CA MET A 1 -41.45 -28.16 3.42
C MET A 1 -41.53 -28.30 4.92
N GLU A 2 -40.50 -28.87 5.53
CA GLU A 2 -40.45 -28.98 6.98
C GLU A 2 -40.21 -27.59 7.59
N LYS A 3 -40.71 -27.36 8.80
CA LYS A 3 -40.58 -26.07 9.52
C LYS A 3 -39.11 -25.64 9.67
N ARG A 4 -38.18 -26.59 9.59
CA ARG A 4 -36.72 -26.38 9.65
C ARG A 4 -36.18 -25.68 8.41
N ASP A 5 -36.67 -26.02 7.22
CA ASP A 5 -36.21 -25.41 5.96
C ASP A 5 -36.66 -23.95 5.87
N LEU A 6 -37.85 -23.64 6.39
CA LEU A 6 -38.40 -22.30 6.44
C LEU A 6 -37.64 -21.40 7.43
N TYR A 7 -37.09 -21.96 8.51
CA TYR A 7 -36.26 -21.21 9.47
C TYR A 7 -34.89 -20.89 8.87
N ASN A 8 -34.27 -21.85 8.17
CA ASN A 8 -32.97 -21.67 7.54
C ASN A 8 -33.01 -20.63 6.41
N ILE A 9 -34.09 -20.59 5.62
CA ILE A 9 -34.25 -19.58 4.57
C ILE A 9 -34.40 -18.17 5.19
N GLY A 10 -35.16 -18.03 6.29
CA GLY A 10 -35.29 -16.76 7.01
C GLY A 10 -33.96 -16.27 7.58
N LEU A 11 -33.14 -17.18 8.11
CA LEU A 11 -31.84 -16.86 8.70
C LEU A 11 -30.84 -16.30 7.65
N ILE A 12 -30.86 -16.82 6.42
CA ILE A 12 -30.06 -16.30 5.30
C ILE A 12 -30.48 -14.88 4.92
N PHE A 13 -31.78 -14.60 4.87
CA PHE A 13 -32.27 -13.25 4.57
C PHE A 13 -31.87 -12.25 5.65
N VAL A 14 -31.90 -12.64 6.93
CA VAL A 14 -31.47 -11.78 8.04
C VAL A 14 -29.97 -11.49 7.99
N ILE A 15 -29.14 -12.52 7.74
CA ILE A 15 -27.69 -12.34 7.59
C ILE A 15 -27.36 -11.45 6.38
N GLY A 16 -28.02 -11.68 5.24
CA GLY A 16 -27.84 -10.86 4.04
C GLY A 16 -28.25 -9.40 4.25
N PHE A 17 -29.33 -9.16 4.99
CA PHE A 17 -29.78 -7.81 5.34
C PHE A 17 -28.79 -7.09 6.29
N PHE A 18 -28.24 -7.80 7.27
CA PHE A 18 -27.20 -7.26 8.15
C PHE A 18 -25.91 -6.95 7.40
N ALA A 19 -25.46 -7.84 6.50
CA ALA A 19 -24.32 -7.58 5.63
C ALA A 19 -24.56 -6.34 4.77
N TYR A 20 -25.74 -6.22 4.15
CA TYR A 20 -26.12 -5.05 3.36
C TYR A 20 -26.12 -3.75 4.19
N LEU A 21 -26.61 -3.78 5.43
CA LEU A 21 -26.56 -2.61 6.32
C LEU A 21 -25.12 -2.23 6.67
N ILE A 22 -24.23 -3.19 6.91
CA ILE A 22 -22.80 -2.92 7.15
C ILE A 22 -22.18 -2.28 5.91
N PHE A 23 -22.37 -2.85 4.72
CA PHE A 23 -21.88 -2.27 3.47
C PHE A 23 -22.47 -0.89 3.17
N ARG A 24 -23.72 -0.64 3.56
CA ARG A 24 -24.37 0.67 3.36
C ARG A 24 -23.93 1.71 4.40
N ARG A 25 -23.62 1.30 5.63
CA ARG A 25 -23.06 2.18 6.68
C ARG A 25 -21.58 2.47 6.45
N MET A 26 -20.86 1.51 5.87
CA MET A 26 -19.53 1.70 5.32
C MET A 26 -19.65 2.46 4.00
N ASN A 27 -19.89 3.77 4.08
CA ASN A 27 -19.50 4.68 3.00
C ASN A 27 -18.01 4.39 2.73
N TYR A 28 -17.70 3.63 1.68
CA TYR A 28 -16.36 3.52 1.16
C TYR A 28 -15.93 4.91 0.68
N GLN A 29 -15.51 5.76 1.61
CA GLN A 29 -14.48 6.74 1.31
C GLN A 29 -13.20 5.94 1.12
N GLU A 30 -13.00 5.45 -0.10
CA GLU A 30 -11.64 5.19 -0.55
C GLU A 30 -10.85 6.48 -0.28
N GLY A 31 -9.82 6.35 0.55
CA GLY A 31 -9.04 7.45 1.10
C GLY A 31 -8.17 8.16 0.07
N PHE A 32 -8.77 8.66 -1.00
CA PHE A 32 -8.19 9.64 -1.90
C PHE A 32 -9.23 10.74 -2.16
N ASN A 33 -9.37 11.64 -1.18
CA ASN A 33 -10.21 12.81 -1.28
C ASN A 33 -9.55 13.82 -2.26
N ILE A 34 -9.75 13.64 -3.56
CA ILE A 34 -9.39 14.63 -4.60
C ILE A 34 -10.09 15.98 -4.35
N SER A 35 -11.22 15.97 -3.61
CA SER A 35 -12.00 17.16 -3.30
C SER A 35 -11.38 18.08 -2.24
N SER A 36 -10.32 17.67 -1.53
CA SER A 36 -9.54 18.58 -0.67
C SER A 36 -8.27 19.13 -1.33
N ILE A 37 -7.96 18.72 -2.58
CA ILE A 37 -6.88 19.28 -3.41
C ILE A 37 -7.46 20.02 -4.65
N SER A 38 -8.78 20.17 -4.78
CA SER A 38 -9.38 21.07 -5.76
C SER A 38 -9.22 22.57 -5.40
N SER A 39 -8.39 22.91 -4.42
CA SER A 39 -7.98 24.27 -4.09
C SER A 39 -6.54 24.55 -4.54
N SER A 40 -6.17 24.17 -5.75
CA SER A 40 -5.08 24.81 -6.48
C SER A 40 -5.37 24.72 -7.98
N PRO A 41 -5.13 25.82 -8.70
CA PRO A 41 -5.96 26.22 -9.82
C PRO A 41 -5.89 25.17 -10.91
N SER A 42 -7.04 24.61 -11.25
CA SER A 42 -7.30 24.24 -12.63
C SER A 42 -6.82 25.43 -13.45
N VAL A 43 -5.83 25.23 -14.32
CA VAL A 43 -5.52 26.18 -15.36
C VAL A 43 -6.80 26.25 -16.19
N SER A 44 -7.66 27.20 -15.83
CA SER A 44 -8.71 27.68 -16.70
C SER A 44 -7.94 28.32 -17.85
N SER A 45 -7.77 27.57 -18.93
CA SER A 45 -7.40 28.14 -20.21
C SER A 45 -8.51 29.11 -20.57
N THR A 46 -8.36 30.36 -20.15
CA THR A 46 -9.21 31.46 -20.60
C THR A 46 -8.85 31.66 -22.07
N ASP A 47 -9.72 31.20 -22.98
CA ASP A 47 -9.67 31.72 -24.33
C ASP A 47 -9.96 33.23 -24.28
N GLY A 48 -9.49 33.98 -25.29
CA GLY A 48 -9.69 35.43 -25.37
C GLY A 48 -11.15 35.89 -25.52
N SER A 49 -12.13 35.01 -25.28
CA SER A 49 -13.57 35.26 -25.38
C SER A 49 -14.29 35.22 -24.02
N GLY A 50 -13.60 34.87 -22.92
CA GLY A 50 -14.17 34.96 -21.56
C GLY A 50 -15.34 34.01 -21.28
N ASN A 51 -15.51 32.94 -22.06
CA ASN A 51 -16.55 31.94 -21.84
C ASN A 51 -15.97 30.71 -21.11
N ILE A 52 -16.55 30.31 -19.98
CA ILE A 52 -16.13 29.10 -19.26
C ILE A 52 -16.67 27.89 -20.02
N THR A 53 -15.83 27.29 -20.86
CA THR A 53 -16.14 25.99 -21.47
C THR A 53 -16.06 24.92 -20.37
N PRO A 54 -17.14 24.16 -20.10
CA PRO A 54 -17.09 23.02 -19.19
C PRO A 54 -15.95 22.09 -19.65
N PRO A 55 -15.17 21.48 -18.73
CA PRO A 55 -14.12 20.57 -19.13
C PRO A 55 -14.75 19.51 -20.00
N ALA A 56 -14.36 19.49 -21.29
CA ALA A 56 -14.74 18.42 -22.18
C ALA A 56 -14.41 17.12 -21.46
N SER A 57 -15.41 16.27 -21.31
CA SER A 57 -15.29 14.90 -20.84
C SER A 57 -14.44 14.13 -21.85
N SER A 58 -13.15 14.45 -21.85
CA SER A 58 -12.12 13.64 -22.45
C SER A 58 -12.20 12.31 -21.70
N SER A 59 -12.73 11.32 -22.40
CA SER A 59 -12.62 9.92 -22.02
C SER A 59 -11.12 9.65 -21.91
N ASN A 60 -10.57 9.85 -20.72
CA ASN A 60 -9.18 9.63 -20.44
C ASN A 60 -8.96 8.13 -20.57
N GLY A 61 -8.41 7.71 -21.71
CA GLY A 61 -7.95 6.33 -21.87
C GLY A 61 -7.00 5.96 -20.74
N ILE A 62 -6.78 4.67 -20.51
CA ILE A 62 -5.92 4.14 -19.44
C ILE A 62 -4.52 4.81 -19.43
N ALA A 63 -4.01 5.24 -20.59
CA ALA A 63 -2.76 5.98 -20.73
C ALA A 63 -2.86 7.47 -20.35
N GLY A 64 -4.02 8.12 -20.48
CA GLY A 64 -4.21 9.55 -20.16
C GLY A 64 -4.04 9.88 -18.68
N ASN A 65 -4.28 8.89 -17.80
CA ASN A 65 -4.05 9.04 -16.35
C ASN A 65 -2.63 8.61 -15.91
N SER A 66 -1.82 8.03 -16.81
CA SER A 66 -0.47 7.52 -16.45
C SER A 66 0.49 8.65 -16.06
N THR A 67 0.42 9.81 -16.73
CA THR A 67 1.22 11.00 -16.40
C THR A 67 0.87 11.55 -15.02
N ASN A 68 -0.42 11.57 -14.67
CA ASN A 68 -0.87 11.99 -13.34
C ASN A 68 -0.40 11.01 -12.26
N TYR A 69 -0.50 9.72 -12.51
CA TYR A 69 -0.01 8.69 -11.59
C TYR A 69 1.51 8.79 -11.37
N LEU A 70 2.30 8.98 -12.43
CA LEU A 70 3.74 9.21 -12.32
C LEU A 70 4.05 10.48 -11.49
N SER A 71 3.31 11.56 -11.70
CA SER A 71 3.44 12.80 -10.93
C SER A 71 3.16 12.56 -9.44
N GLN A 72 2.15 11.77 -9.10
CA GLN A 72 1.84 11.39 -7.72
C GLN A 72 2.95 10.56 -7.08
N ILE A 73 3.51 9.58 -7.80
CA ILE A 73 4.66 8.79 -7.31
C ILE A 73 5.86 9.69 -7.05
N LYS A 74 6.18 10.59 -7.98
CA LYS A 74 7.28 11.55 -7.82
C LYS A 74 7.07 12.46 -6.62
N SER A 75 5.87 13.02 -6.46
CA SER A 75 5.51 13.84 -5.30
C SER A 75 5.69 13.09 -3.99
N GLN A 76 5.21 11.84 -3.92
CA GLN A 76 5.37 11.00 -2.74
C GLN A 76 6.85 10.65 -2.46
N THR A 77 7.66 10.47 -3.51
CA THR A 77 9.10 10.20 -3.41
C THR A 77 9.85 11.40 -2.82
N VAL A 78 9.54 12.61 -3.29
CA VAL A 78 10.10 13.86 -2.74
C VAL A 78 9.69 14.02 -1.29
N LYS A 79 8.39 13.84 -0.98
CA LYS A 79 7.88 13.89 0.39
C LYS A 79 8.60 12.92 1.32
N TYR A 80 8.84 11.69 0.88
CA TYR A 80 9.61 10.72 1.66
C TYR A 80 11.08 11.13 1.80
N GLY A 81 11.69 11.66 0.75
CA GLY A 81 13.05 12.23 0.81
C GLY A 81 13.17 13.31 1.88
N ASP A 82 12.22 14.25 1.89
CA ASP A 82 12.19 15.36 2.85
C ASP A 82 11.92 14.87 4.28
N THR A 83 11.00 13.90 4.44
CA THR A 83 10.60 13.38 5.75
C THR A 83 11.71 12.55 6.40
N PHE A 84 12.36 11.67 5.63
CA PHE A 84 13.41 10.81 6.16
C PHE A 84 14.69 11.60 6.42
N ASN A 85 14.93 12.70 5.70
CA ASN A 85 16.11 13.54 5.93
C ASN A 85 17.41 12.70 5.98
N ILE A 86 17.55 11.80 5.00
CA ILE A 86 18.57 10.74 4.98
C ILE A 86 19.98 11.33 5.10
N ALA A 87 20.23 12.46 4.45
CA ALA A 87 21.53 13.13 4.50
C ALA A 87 22.00 13.47 5.92
N ASN A 88 21.08 13.84 6.83
CA ASN A 88 21.43 14.19 8.20
C ASN A 88 21.45 12.98 9.14
N TYR A 89 20.66 11.95 8.84
CA TYR A 89 20.50 10.77 9.70
C TYR A 89 21.10 9.48 9.13
N ARG A 90 22.00 9.60 8.13
CA ARG A 90 22.57 8.47 7.39
C ARG A 90 23.16 7.41 8.32
N THR A 91 24.03 7.81 9.23
CA THR A 91 24.68 6.90 10.19
C THR A 91 23.67 6.19 11.08
N GLN A 92 22.62 6.87 11.53
CA GLN A 92 21.58 6.24 12.36
C GLN A 92 20.80 5.21 11.55
N TYR A 93 20.48 5.51 10.30
CA TYR A 93 19.78 4.55 9.44
C TYR A 93 20.64 3.35 9.06
N GLU A 94 21.92 3.54 8.75
CA GLU A 94 22.87 2.43 8.54
C GLU A 94 22.94 1.52 9.76
N ASN A 95 23.08 2.08 10.97
CA ASN A 95 23.13 1.30 12.20
C ASN A 95 21.83 0.50 12.44
N ILE A 96 20.66 1.08 12.12
CA ILE A 96 19.38 0.38 12.21
C ILE A 96 19.33 -0.79 11.21
N ILE A 97 19.78 -0.57 9.97
CA ILE A 97 19.80 -1.61 8.93
C ILE A 97 20.75 -2.76 9.31
N LEU A 98 21.94 -2.43 9.81
CA LEU A 98 22.90 -3.44 10.29
C LEU A 98 22.32 -4.24 11.45
N SER A 99 21.70 -3.57 12.42
CA SER A 99 21.03 -4.25 13.54
C SER A 99 19.88 -5.15 13.08
N MET A 100 19.17 -4.76 12.01
CA MET A 100 18.12 -5.57 11.40
C MET A 100 18.70 -6.78 10.64
N ASP A 101 19.85 -6.64 9.98
CA ASP A 101 20.55 -7.78 9.38
C ASP A 101 20.94 -8.81 10.44
N ASP A 102 21.49 -8.35 11.56
CA ASP A 102 21.83 -9.20 12.69
C ASP A 102 20.60 -9.88 13.29
N LEU A 103 19.47 -9.17 13.40
CA LEU A 103 18.21 -9.75 13.84
C LEU A 103 17.75 -10.86 12.88
N ILE A 104 17.80 -10.63 11.57
CA ILE A 104 17.41 -11.65 10.57
C ILE A 104 18.33 -12.87 10.66
N ASN A 105 19.63 -12.67 10.84
CA ASN A 105 20.58 -13.77 11.05
C ASN A 105 20.20 -14.62 12.28
N ASN A 106 19.83 -13.96 13.38
CA ASN A 106 19.35 -14.64 14.59
C ASN A 106 18.01 -15.36 14.38
N LEU A 107 17.07 -14.75 13.63
CA LEU A 107 15.80 -15.39 13.30
C LEU A 107 16.00 -16.61 12.40
N MET A 108 16.88 -16.54 11.39
CA MET A 108 17.22 -17.70 10.56
C MET A 108 17.80 -18.81 11.41
N LEU A 109 18.74 -18.48 12.31
CA LEU A 109 19.31 -19.46 13.25
C LEU A 109 18.22 -20.07 14.14
N GLN A 110 17.33 -19.25 14.70
CA GLN A 110 16.21 -19.72 15.50
C GLN A 110 15.32 -20.68 14.69
N THR A 111 14.94 -20.33 13.47
CA THR A 111 14.12 -21.19 12.60
C THR A 111 14.80 -22.52 12.30
N VAL A 112 16.12 -22.54 12.12
CA VAL A 112 16.90 -23.78 11.95
C VAL A 112 16.89 -24.62 13.23
N LEU A 113 17.10 -23.98 14.40
CA LEU A 113 17.15 -24.67 15.69
C LEU A 113 15.78 -25.17 16.16
N THR A 114 14.69 -24.52 15.76
CA THR A 114 13.31 -24.89 16.10
C THR A 114 12.60 -25.65 14.97
N VAL A 115 13.35 -26.19 13.99
CA VAL A 115 12.77 -26.91 12.87
C VAL A 115 12.02 -28.15 13.37
N ASP A 116 10.78 -28.32 12.90
CA ASP A 116 10.08 -29.59 13.09
C ASP A 116 10.65 -30.61 12.11
N GLN A 117 11.36 -31.61 12.64
CA GLN A 117 11.98 -32.66 11.83
C GLN A 117 10.96 -33.51 11.07
N THR A 118 9.72 -33.55 11.52
CA THR A 118 8.64 -34.30 10.87
C THR A 118 8.01 -33.53 9.71
N ASN A 119 8.12 -32.18 9.72
CA ASN A 119 7.65 -31.32 8.63
C ASN A 119 8.58 -30.10 8.42
N PRO A 120 9.79 -30.32 7.88
CA PRO A 120 10.80 -29.26 7.78
C PRO A 120 10.48 -28.22 6.69
N GLN A 121 9.56 -28.52 5.77
CA GLN A 121 9.26 -27.66 4.62
C GLN A 121 8.83 -26.24 5.02
N LYS A 122 8.06 -26.10 6.11
CA LYS A 122 7.61 -24.80 6.60
C LYS A 122 8.79 -23.93 7.04
N SER A 123 9.69 -24.49 7.83
CA SER A 123 10.88 -23.79 8.32
C SER A 123 11.86 -23.47 7.18
N LEU A 124 12.02 -24.36 6.20
CA LEU A 124 12.83 -24.06 5.01
C LEU A 124 12.26 -22.89 4.20
N LEU A 125 10.93 -22.80 4.05
CA LEU A 125 10.29 -21.69 3.36
C LEU A 125 10.50 -20.36 4.11
N GLU A 126 10.37 -20.39 5.44
CA GLU A 126 10.59 -19.24 6.31
C GLU A 126 12.06 -18.75 6.23
N ILE A 127 13.04 -19.67 6.26
CA ILE A 127 14.45 -19.32 6.02
C ILE A 127 14.64 -18.68 4.64
N GLY A 128 13.96 -19.20 3.61
CA GLY A 128 13.98 -18.60 2.28
C GLY A 128 13.43 -17.17 2.25
N GLN A 129 12.36 -16.89 2.98
CA GLN A 129 11.79 -15.54 3.12
C GLN A 129 12.74 -14.60 3.87
N LEU A 130 13.34 -15.07 4.96
CA LEU A 130 14.32 -14.31 5.75
C LEU A 130 15.57 -13.98 4.91
N ASN A 131 16.06 -14.92 4.11
CA ASN A 131 17.19 -14.66 3.21
C ASN A 131 16.86 -13.61 2.12
N ASN A 132 15.63 -13.62 1.59
CA ASN A 132 15.17 -12.58 0.67
C ASN A 132 15.05 -11.22 1.36
N ALA A 133 14.57 -11.18 2.60
CA ALA A 133 14.50 -9.95 3.40
C ALA A 133 15.90 -9.37 3.63
N LYS A 134 16.91 -10.21 3.90
CA LYS A 134 18.32 -9.82 3.98
C LYS A 134 18.83 -9.19 2.68
N ALA A 135 18.54 -9.79 1.52
CA ALA A 135 18.86 -9.19 0.23
C ALA A 135 18.15 -7.84 0.02
N GLY A 136 16.90 -7.72 0.47
CA GLY A 136 16.15 -6.47 0.49
C GLY A 136 16.83 -5.38 1.31
N LEU A 137 17.29 -5.69 2.53
CA LEU A 137 18.02 -4.76 3.40
C LEU A 137 19.32 -4.26 2.76
N ASN A 138 20.06 -5.12 2.06
CA ASN A 138 21.24 -4.69 1.31
C ASN A 138 20.90 -3.65 0.24
N ASN A 139 19.76 -3.80 -0.45
CA ASN A 139 19.30 -2.79 -1.41
C ASN A 139 18.89 -1.48 -0.71
N VAL A 140 18.30 -1.55 0.48
CA VAL A 140 17.99 -0.36 1.29
C VAL A 140 19.29 0.33 1.72
N MET A 141 20.33 -0.40 2.11
CA MET A 141 21.64 0.17 2.46
C MET A 141 22.25 0.91 1.27
N LYS A 142 22.25 0.29 0.08
CA LYS A 142 22.71 0.94 -1.17
C LYS A 142 21.90 2.20 -1.52
N PHE A 143 20.59 2.19 -1.27
CA PHE A 143 19.75 3.36 -1.48
C PHE A 143 20.18 4.50 -0.57
N ILE A 144 20.52 4.22 0.69
CA ILE A 144 21.00 5.22 1.64
C ILE A 144 22.40 5.72 1.27
N ASP A 145 23.30 4.83 0.82
CA ASP A 145 24.63 5.21 0.34
C ASP A 145 24.61 6.10 -0.90
N GLY A 146 23.56 5.97 -1.71
CA GLY A 146 23.35 6.77 -2.92
C GLY A 146 22.68 8.13 -2.68
N LYS A 147 22.43 8.53 -1.43
CA LYS A 147 21.81 9.81 -1.06
C LYS A 147 22.80 10.72 -0.34
#